data_AF-A0A6I4U8G3-F1
#
_entry.id   AF-A0A6I4U8G3-F1
#
_cell.length_a   1.000
_cell.length_b   1.000
_cell.length_c   1.000
_cell.angle_alpha   90.00
_cell.angle_beta   90.00
_cell.angle_gamma   90.00
#
_symmetry.space_group_name_H-M   'P 1'
#
loop_
_entity.id
_entity.type
_entity.pdbx_description
1 polymer ?
#
loop_
_entity_poly.entity_id
_entity_poly.type
_entity_poly.pdbx_seq_one_letter_code
_entity_poly.pdbx_strand_id
1 'polypeptide(L)'
;MKFAALARSAALVTAVALIPATTASMAQVDGRAGAEFSKVLGVYQRIKASYVDPVDDETLMRGMIDGMLAALDPHSGYLDGSDLQRLETMIDGNYSGLGLSVVAEDGAVKVISPFRGSPADIAGIKAGDFITHLDGRLIVGQELDESVAQMRGREGTSIQLTIFRPGRDEPFDLSVKRGVIELEPVTWELHEGNIGQIMVNEFSRDVGSDVFTAWEEMKAEATGRIDGLVLDLRSNPGGSLDEAVALSDLFLTEGRIVSQRGRARGENIAYDAETVFRGDIAGGLPMVVLIDAGSASASEIVAGALQDHRRAVVMGERSFGKGSVQSLLPLGRDAALKLTTARYFTPSGHSVQEGGIDPDITVPQLSDPDLAKRARFQMRESDLRGHLINEIGIEDDAVEKDARDDPRFQQTAEELEEQGIEDFQLHYALQTLRRTSPMNIAARAK
;
A
#
# COMPACT_ATOMS: atom_id res chain seq x y z
N MET A 1 73.78 -35.67 16.53
CA MET A 1 73.04 -36.57 17.45
C MET A 1 72.39 -35.67 18.49
N LYS A 2 71.07 -35.40 18.40
CA LYS A 2 69.94 -36.22 18.94
C LYS A 2 69.74 -35.93 20.44
N PHE A 3 68.60 -35.47 20.99
CA PHE A 3 67.16 -35.41 20.65
C PHE A 3 66.50 -34.31 21.54
N ALA A 4 65.61 -33.42 21.07
CA ALA A 4 64.13 -33.51 20.96
C ALA A 4 63.41 -33.61 22.34
N ALA A 5 62.20 -33.11 22.64
CA ALA A 5 61.16 -32.24 22.08
C ALA A 5 59.99 -32.27 23.11
N LEU A 6 58.93 -31.45 22.91
CA LEU A 6 57.60 -31.39 23.58
C LEU A 6 57.53 -30.51 24.84
N ALA A 7 56.84 -29.36 24.90
CA ALA A 7 55.47 -28.98 24.50
C ALA A 7 54.36 -29.63 25.35
N ARG A 8 53.37 -28.80 25.73
CA ARG A 8 52.16 -29.05 26.57
C ARG A 8 52.36 -28.79 28.07
N SER A 9 51.51 -28.11 28.84
CA SER A 9 50.26 -27.36 28.66
C SER A 9 49.93 -26.71 30.03
N ALA A 10 49.06 -25.71 30.05
CA ALA A 10 48.29 -25.20 31.21
C ALA A 10 48.85 -24.02 32.03
N ALA A 11 48.35 -22.82 31.69
CA ALA A 11 47.86 -21.76 32.60
C ALA A 11 47.43 -20.54 31.72
N LEU A 12 46.37 -20.65 30.92
CA LEU A 12 45.02 -20.18 31.27
C LEU A 12 44.99 -18.74 31.83
N VAL A 13 45.24 -17.76 30.97
CA VAL A 13 44.69 -16.40 31.12
C VAL A 13 43.68 -16.22 30.01
N THR A 14 42.43 -16.49 30.35
CA THR A 14 41.26 -16.32 29.50
C THR A 14 41.07 -14.83 29.25
N ALA A 15 41.44 -14.36 28.06
CA ALA A 15 40.92 -13.11 27.53
C ALA A 15 39.44 -13.33 27.20
N VAL A 16 38.56 -13.01 28.15
CA VAL A 16 37.13 -12.93 27.90
C VAL A 16 36.93 -11.76 26.94
N ALA A 17 36.61 -12.08 25.69
CA ALA A 17 36.06 -11.13 24.74
C ALA A 17 34.76 -10.55 25.34
N LEU A 18 34.79 -9.26 25.67
CA LEU A 18 33.60 -8.47 25.95
C LEU A 18 32.80 -8.34 24.64
N ILE A 19 31.89 -9.28 24.42
CA ILE A 19 30.75 -9.09 23.53
C ILE A 19 29.87 -8.04 24.21
N PRO A 20 29.52 -6.92 23.56
CA PRO A 20 28.50 -6.04 24.10
C PRO A 20 27.18 -6.84 24.08
N ALA A 21 26.76 -7.28 25.26
CA ALA A 21 25.42 -7.79 25.48
C ALA A 21 24.44 -6.63 25.29
N THR A 22 23.95 -6.45 24.06
CA THR A 22 22.71 -5.72 23.79
C THR A 22 21.53 -6.58 24.23
N THR A 23 21.50 -6.93 25.52
CA THR A 23 20.33 -7.52 26.15
C THR A 23 19.35 -6.41 26.47
N ALA A 24 18.29 -6.37 25.67
CA ALA A 24 16.93 -6.05 26.09
C ALA A 24 16.77 -4.88 27.07
N SER A 25 16.57 -3.68 26.52
CA SER A 25 15.73 -2.68 27.17
C SER A 25 14.26 -3.10 27.05
N MET A 26 13.88 -4.23 27.65
CA MET A 26 12.50 -4.46 28.01
C MET A 26 12.23 -3.60 29.23
N ALA A 27 11.46 -2.54 29.04
CA ALA A 27 10.96 -1.70 30.12
C ALA A 27 10.36 -2.59 31.24
N GLN A 28 10.62 -2.24 32.50
CA GLN A 28 9.95 -2.83 33.65
C GLN A 28 8.44 -2.84 33.38
N VAL A 29 7.88 -4.04 33.19
CA VAL A 29 6.44 -4.24 33.19
C VAL A 29 5.95 -3.92 34.60
N ASP A 30 5.26 -2.79 34.73
CA ASP A 30 4.77 -2.21 35.97
C ASP A 30 3.93 -3.22 36.77
N GLY A 31 4.06 -3.27 38.10
CA GLY A 31 3.38 -4.28 38.95
C GLY A 31 1.85 -4.28 38.88
N ARG A 32 1.27 -3.23 38.29
CA ARG A 32 -0.16 -3.11 37.93
C ARG A 32 -0.59 -4.06 36.82
N ALA A 33 0.33 -4.41 35.91
CA ALA A 33 0.04 -5.35 34.83
C ALA A 33 -0.38 -6.73 35.38
N GLY A 34 0.23 -7.20 36.48
CA GLY A 34 -0.12 -8.51 37.07
C GLY A 34 -1.57 -8.62 37.54
N ALA A 35 -2.15 -7.54 38.07
CA ALA A 35 -3.55 -7.52 38.51
C ALA A 35 -4.53 -7.51 37.33
N GLU A 36 -4.23 -6.77 36.26
CA GLU A 36 -5.06 -6.72 35.06
C GLU A 36 -4.95 -8.02 34.24
N PHE A 37 -3.76 -8.61 34.12
CA PHE A 37 -3.60 -9.94 33.50
C PHE A 37 -4.34 -11.04 34.26
N SER A 38 -4.45 -10.93 35.59
CA SER A 38 -5.25 -11.87 36.39
C SER A 38 -6.73 -11.81 36.05
N LYS A 39 -7.26 -10.63 35.69
CA LYS A 39 -8.65 -10.50 35.23
C LYS A 39 -8.84 -11.14 33.86
N VAL A 40 -7.92 -10.90 32.92
CA VAL A 40 -7.95 -11.53 31.59
C VAL A 40 -7.98 -13.06 31.71
N LEU A 41 -7.08 -13.63 32.53
CA LEU A 41 -7.04 -15.06 32.79
C LEU A 41 -8.33 -15.57 33.44
N GLY A 42 -8.90 -14.83 34.39
CA GLY A 42 -10.17 -15.18 35.03
C GLY A 42 -11.35 -15.19 34.06
N VAL A 43 -11.41 -14.22 33.14
CA VAL A 43 -12.43 -14.17 32.07
C VAL A 43 -12.25 -15.35 31.12
N TYR A 44 -11.04 -15.60 30.65
CA TYR A 44 -10.71 -16.73 29.78
C TYR A 44 -11.16 -18.07 30.39
N GLN A 45 -10.79 -18.33 31.65
CA GLN A 45 -11.18 -19.55 32.36
C GLN A 45 -12.70 -19.67 32.52
N ARG A 46 -13.40 -18.55 32.78
CA ARG A 46 -14.86 -18.54 32.89
C ARG A 46 -15.54 -18.84 31.55
N ILE A 47 -15.02 -18.34 30.44
CA ILE A 47 -15.51 -18.66 29.10
C ILE A 47 -15.36 -20.17 28.83
N LYS A 48 -14.14 -20.71 29.01
CA LYS A 48 -13.86 -22.14 28.82
C LYS A 48 -14.74 -23.06 29.67
N ALA A 49 -15.12 -22.62 30.86
CA ALA A 49 -15.91 -23.42 31.81
C ALA A 49 -17.44 -23.23 31.69
N SER A 50 -17.92 -22.16 31.07
CA SER A 50 -19.35 -21.78 31.13
C SER A 50 -19.98 -21.36 29.80
N TYR A 51 -19.21 -21.19 28.73
CA TYR A 51 -19.80 -20.98 27.40
C TYR A 51 -20.56 -22.22 26.95
N VAL A 52 -21.67 -22.03 26.23
CA VAL A 52 -22.61 -23.11 25.91
C VAL A 52 -21.99 -24.19 25.02
N ASP A 53 -21.03 -23.79 24.17
CA ASP A 53 -20.28 -24.68 23.29
C ASP A 53 -18.79 -24.74 23.70
N PRO A 54 -18.08 -25.85 23.47
CA PRO A 54 -16.62 -25.87 23.61
C PRO A 54 -15.97 -24.89 22.64
N VAL A 55 -15.13 -23.99 23.15
CA VAL A 55 -14.36 -23.03 22.34
C VAL A 55 -12.89 -23.43 22.34
N ASP A 56 -12.24 -23.34 21.20
CA ASP A 56 -10.81 -23.60 21.09
C ASP A 56 -9.95 -22.46 21.68
N ASP A 57 -8.76 -22.81 22.18
CA ASP A 57 -7.84 -21.85 22.79
C ASP A 57 -7.33 -20.83 21.76
N GLU A 58 -7.05 -21.26 20.53
CA GLU A 58 -6.56 -20.41 19.44
C GLU A 58 -7.58 -19.31 19.10
N THR A 59 -8.87 -19.66 19.04
CA THR A 59 -9.95 -18.69 18.79
C THR A 59 -9.98 -17.58 19.84
N LEU A 60 -9.86 -17.95 21.13
CA LEU A 60 -9.89 -16.98 22.23
C LEU A 60 -8.61 -16.14 22.27
N MET A 61 -7.46 -16.76 22.01
CA MET A 61 -6.17 -16.06 21.98
C MET A 61 -6.10 -15.07 20.81
N ARG A 62 -6.53 -15.48 19.61
CA ARG A 62 -6.61 -14.60 18.44
C ARG A 62 -7.56 -13.43 18.70
N GLY A 63 -8.77 -13.71 19.19
CA GLY A 63 -9.73 -12.66 19.53
C GLY A 63 -9.22 -11.67 20.60
N MET A 64 -8.43 -12.15 21.57
CA MET A 64 -7.78 -11.28 22.56
C MET A 64 -6.73 -10.36 21.92
N ILE A 65 -5.86 -10.90 21.05
CA ILE A 65 -4.84 -10.13 20.33
C ILE A 65 -5.49 -9.08 19.42
N ASP A 66 -6.44 -9.51 18.60
CA ASP A 66 -7.15 -8.63 17.67
C ASP A 66 -7.91 -7.53 18.42
N GLY A 67 -8.54 -7.85 19.55
CA GLY A 67 -9.22 -6.89 20.41
C GLY A 67 -8.28 -5.85 21.05
N MET A 68 -7.07 -6.26 21.45
CA MET A 68 -6.06 -5.32 21.96
C MET A 68 -5.59 -4.34 20.87
N LEU A 69 -5.39 -4.83 19.65
CA LEU A 69 -4.89 -4.03 18.53
C LEU A 69 -5.96 -3.09 17.97
N ALA A 70 -7.20 -3.57 17.83
CA ALA A 70 -8.34 -2.75 17.42
C ALA A 70 -8.68 -1.63 18.42
N ALA A 71 -8.20 -1.73 19.67
CA ALA A 71 -8.32 -0.66 20.66
C ALA A 71 -7.27 0.46 20.47
N LEU A 72 -6.24 0.25 19.63
CA LEU A 72 -5.20 1.24 19.36
C LEU A 72 -5.57 2.11 18.16
N ASP A 73 -5.71 1.49 16.99
CA ASP A 73 -5.97 2.14 15.71
C ASP A 73 -6.46 1.09 14.67
N PRO A 74 -7.04 1.50 13.52
CA PRO A 74 -7.53 0.57 12.50
C PRO A 74 -6.43 -0.05 11.62
N HIS A 75 -5.16 0.32 11.80
CA HIS A 75 -4.04 -0.08 10.94
C HIS A 75 -3.09 -1.10 11.58
N SER A 76 -3.14 -1.21 12.91
CA SER A 76 -2.37 -2.14 13.72
C SER A 76 -3.05 -3.51 13.74
N GLY A 77 -2.27 -4.56 13.50
CA GLY A 77 -2.80 -5.91 13.33
C GLY A 77 -1.75 -6.98 13.61
N TYR A 78 -2.23 -8.15 14.02
CA TYR A 78 -1.41 -9.35 14.15
C TYR A 78 -1.50 -10.11 12.83
N LEU A 79 -0.35 -10.37 12.23
CA LEU A 79 -0.24 -11.01 10.93
C LEU A 79 0.44 -12.37 11.11
N ASP A 80 -0.20 -13.42 10.65
CA ASP A 80 0.32 -14.78 10.58
C ASP A 80 -0.12 -15.44 9.26
N GLY A 81 0.52 -16.57 8.91
CA GLY A 81 0.17 -17.39 7.74
C GLY A 81 -0.05 -16.57 6.47
N SER A 82 -1.28 -16.63 5.94
CA SER A 82 -1.67 -15.93 4.71
C SER A 82 -1.65 -14.40 4.82
N ASP A 83 -1.87 -13.82 6.00
CA ASP A 83 -1.93 -12.37 6.17
C ASP A 83 -0.54 -11.74 6.05
N LEU A 84 0.44 -12.37 6.71
CA LEU A 84 1.83 -11.98 6.62
C LEU A 84 2.35 -12.15 5.19
N GLN A 85 2.06 -13.29 4.56
CA GLN A 85 2.48 -13.57 3.19
C GLN A 85 1.87 -12.61 2.16
N ARG A 86 0.59 -12.21 2.34
CA ARG A 86 -0.05 -11.19 1.49
C ARG A 86 0.65 -9.85 1.61
N LEU A 87 1.00 -9.43 2.82
CA LEU A 87 1.73 -8.18 3.03
C LEU A 87 3.13 -8.22 2.40
N GLU A 88 3.89 -9.30 2.61
CA GLU A 88 5.22 -9.47 2.02
C GLU A 88 5.16 -9.44 0.49
N THR A 89 4.17 -10.11 -0.10
CA THR A 89 3.95 -10.09 -1.55
C THR A 89 3.68 -8.67 -2.07
N MET A 90 2.81 -7.92 -1.40
CA MET A 90 2.47 -6.54 -1.77
C MET A 90 3.70 -5.63 -1.72
N ILE A 91 4.57 -5.81 -0.71
CA ILE A 91 5.81 -5.04 -0.58
C ILE A 91 6.81 -5.44 -1.67
N ASP A 92 6.96 -6.74 -1.92
CA ASP A 92 7.96 -7.26 -2.85
C ASP A 92 7.60 -7.07 -4.32
N GLY A 93 6.34 -6.78 -4.64
CA GLY A 93 5.83 -6.64 -6.02
C GLY A 93 5.87 -7.93 -6.84
N ASN A 94 6.39 -9.02 -6.27
CA ASN A 94 6.67 -10.27 -6.96
C ASN A 94 5.69 -11.35 -6.49
N TYR A 95 4.73 -11.70 -7.33
CA TYR A 95 3.86 -12.85 -7.09
C TYR A 95 4.14 -13.95 -8.12
N SER A 96 4.50 -15.14 -7.61
CA SER A 96 4.58 -16.37 -8.41
C SER A 96 3.48 -17.33 -7.99
N GLY A 97 2.63 -17.73 -8.94
CA GLY A 97 1.53 -18.67 -8.66
C GLY A 97 0.34 -18.48 -9.58
N LEU A 98 -0.87 -18.51 -9.00
CA LEU A 98 -2.13 -18.41 -9.73
C LEU A 98 -2.70 -16.99 -9.73
N GLY A 99 -2.44 -16.22 -8.68
CA GLY A 99 -2.91 -14.84 -8.55
C GLY A 99 -4.17 -14.69 -7.75
N LEU A 100 -4.20 -15.40 -6.64
CA LEU A 100 -5.35 -15.48 -5.76
C LEU A 100 -4.96 -14.97 -4.38
N SER A 101 -5.80 -14.11 -3.83
CA SER A 101 -5.91 -13.87 -2.40
C SER A 101 -6.92 -14.88 -1.86
N VAL A 102 -6.49 -15.70 -0.90
CA VAL A 102 -7.30 -16.78 -0.32
C VAL A 102 -7.27 -16.74 1.20
N VAL A 103 -8.29 -17.32 1.81
CA VAL A 103 -8.39 -17.58 3.26
C VAL A 103 -8.93 -19.00 3.47
N ALA A 104 -8.71 -19.55 4.66
CA ALA A 104 -9.43 -20.76 5.08
C ALA A 104 -10.81 -20.36 5.60
N GLU A 105 -11.86 -21.01 5.10
CA GLU A 105 -13.23 -20.86 5.61
C GLU A 105 -13.93 -22.22 5.56
N ASP A 106 -14.50 -22.66 6.69
CA ASP A 106 -15.17 -23.96 6.85
C ASP A 106 -14.33 -25.17 6.40
N GLY A 107 -13.00 -25.09 6.60
CA GLY A 107 -12.06 -26.13 6.21
C GLY A 107 -11.76 -26.20 4.70
N ALA A 108 -12.29 -25.28 3.89
CA ALA A 108 -11.97 -25.15 2.47
C ALA A 108 -11.18 -23.86 2.20
N VAL A 109 -10.51 -23.79 1.06
CA VAL A 109 -9.80 -22.56 0.65
C VAL A 109 -10.77 -21.66 -0.10
N LYS A 110 -11.14 -20.53 0.50
CA LYS A 110 -12.03 -19.53 -0.09
C LYS A 110 -11.21 -18.43 -0.76
N VAL A 111 -11.59 -18.08 -1.98
CA VAL A 111 -11.06 -16.96 -2.74
C VAL A 111 -11.66 -15.68 -2.20
N ILE A 112 -10.82 -14.80 -1.67
CA ILE A 112 -11.19 -13.42 -1.35
C ILE A 112 -11.32 -12.63 -2.66
N SER A 113 -10.26 -12.64 -3.47
CA SER A 113 -10.25 -11.99 -4.78
C SER A 113 -9.10 -12.54 -5.64
N PRO A 114 -9.29 -12.65 -6.96
CA PRO A 114 -8.16 -12.75 -7.89
C PRO A 114 -7.48 -11.38 -8.04
N PHE A 115 -6.18 -11.35 -8.32
CA PHE A 115 -5.50 -10.14 -8.76
C PHE A 115 -5.87 -9.86 -10.23
N ARG A 116 -6.18 -8.60 -10.58
CA ARG A 116 -6.56 -8.24 -11.95
C ARG A 116 -5.45 -8.60 -12.94
N GLY A 117 -5.82 -9.18 -14.08
CA GLY A 117 -4.86 -9.60 -15.11
C GLY A 117 -4.03 -10.85 -14.76
N SER A 118 -4.21 -11.41 -13.56
CA SER A 118 -3.52 -12.64 -13.15
C SER A 118 -4.02 -13.87 -13.90
N PRO A 119 -3.27 -14.99 -13.90
CA PRO A 119 -3.74 -16.23 -14.49
C PRO A 119 -5.08 -16.73 -13.96
N ALA A 120 -5.36 -16.50 -12.67
CA ALA A 120 -6.62 -16.85 -12.04
C ALA A 120 -7.79 -15.97 -12.50
N ASP A 121 -7.57 -14.66 -12.65
CA ASP A 121 -8.55 -13.72 -13.18
C ASP A 121 -8.89 -14.07 -14.64
N ILE A 122 -7.87 -14.30 -15.47
CA ILE A 122 -8.01 -14.74 -16.87
C ILE A 122 -8.73 -16.09 -16.95
N ALA A 123 -8.48 -17.02 -16.01
CA ALA A 123 -9.18 -18.30 -15.94
C ALA A 123 -10.64 -18.19 -15.45
N GLY A 124 -11.08 -17.01 -15.01
CA GLY A 124 -12.46 -16.73 -14.61
C GLY A 124 -12.81 -17.13 -13.18
N ILE A 125 -11.81 -17.25 -12.30
CA ILE A 125 -12.01 -17.39 -10.85
C ILE A 125 -12.54 -16.08 -10.29
N LYS A 126 -13.46 -16.15 -9.32
CA LYS A 126 -14.14 -14.98 -8.75
C LYS A 126 -14.02 -14.95 -7.24
N ALA A 127 -14.16 -13.75 -6.68
CA ALA A 127 -14.36 -13.57 -5.25
C ALA A 127 -15.52 -14.43 -4.74
N GLY A 128 -15.33 -15.08 -3.60
CA GLY A 128 -16.30 -15.99 -2.98
C GLY A 128 -16.28 -17.44 -3.49
N ASP A 129 -15.43 -17.76 -4.47
CA ASP A 129 -15.21 -19.15 -4.90
C ASP A 129 -14.53 -19.98 -3.80
N PHE A 130 -14.88 -21.26 -3.69
CA PHE A 130 -14.18 -22.22 -2.83
C PHE A 130 -13.39 -23.21 -3.69
N ILE A 131 -12.09 -23.33 -3.42
CA ILE A 131 -11.22 -24.33 -4.04
C ILE A 131 -11.29 -25.59 -3.17
N THR A 132 -11.83 -26.66 -3.75
CA THR A 132 -12.07 -27.93 -3.04
C THR A 132 -11.04 -29.00 -3.38
N HIS A 133 -10.51 -28.97 -4.61
CA HIS A 133 -9.50 -29.93 -5.07
C HIS A 133 -8.39 -29.24 -5.86
N LEU A 134 -7.20 -29.81 -5.74
CA LEU A 134 -6.01 -29.49 -6.53
C LEU A 134 -5.54 -30.75 -7.26
N ASP A 135 -5.50 -30.71 -8.59
CA ASP A 135 -5.17 -31.85 -9.46
C ASP A 135 -5.96 -33.13 -9.09
N GLY A 136 -7.26 -32.96 -8.83
CA GLY A 136 -8.19 -34.02 -8.44
C GLY A 136 -8.04 -34.54 -7.00
N ARG A 137 -7.13 -33.98 -6.19
CA ARG A 137 -6.97 -34.33 -4.77
C ARG A 137 -7.76 -33.36 -3.90
N LEU A 138 -8.57 -33.91 -3.00
CA LEU A 138 -9.34 -33.11 -2.04
C LEU A 138 -8.39 -32.36 -1.09
N ILE A 139 -8.58 -31.05 -0.99
CA ILE A 139 -7.82 -30.19 -0.08
C ILE A 139 -8.65 -29.68 1.11
N VAL A 140 -9.95 -30.03 1.15
CA VAL A 140 -10.81 -29.70 2.30
C VAL A 140 -10.28 -30.38 3.55
N GLY A 141 -10.02 -29.60 4.59
CA GLY A 141 -9.42 -30.01 5.86
C GLY A 141 -7.89 -30.01 5.88
N GLN A 142 -7.22 -29.61 4.78
CA GLN A 142 -5.78 -29.34 4.80
C GLN A 142 -5.48 -27.96 5.38
N GLU A 143 -4.27 -27.78 5.91
CA GLU A 143 -3.77 -26.47 6.31
C GLU A 143 -3.71 -25.53 5.09
N LEU A 144 -4.06 -24.26 5.30
CA LEU A 144 -4.10 -23.26 4.24
C LEU A 144 -2.74 -23.13 3.57
N ASP A 145 -1.67 -23.08 4.36
CA ASP A 145 -0.30 -22.90 3.88
C ASP A 145 0.15 -24.08 3.00
N GLU A 146 -0.25 -25.31 3.32
CA GLU A 146 0.02 -26.49 2.49
C GLU A 146 -0.74 -26.41 1.16
N SER A 147 -1.99 -25.94 1.18
CA SER A 147 -2.80 -25.75 -0.02
C SER A 147 -2.23 -24.66 -0.92
N VAL A 148 -1.82 -23.52 -0.34
CA VAL A 148 -1.16 -22.42 -1.04
C VAL A 148 0.18 -22.87 -1.64
N ALA A 149 0.98 -23.64 -0.90
CA ALA A 149 2.24 -24.20 -1.40
C ALA A 149 2.04 -25.11 -2.62
N GLN A 150 0.94 -25.87 -2.68
CA GLN A 150 0.59 -26.70 -3.84
C GLN A 150 0.09 -25.88 -5.04
N MET A 151 -0.62 -24.78 -4.79
CA MET A 151 -1.05 -23.83 -5.83
C MET A 151 0.15 -23.10 -6.45
N ARG A 152 1.20 -22.85 -5.66
CA ARG A 152 2.50 -22.37 -6.16
C ARG A 152 3.21 -23.45 -6.98
N GLY A 153 4.19 -23.03 -7.78
CA GLY A 153 4.94 -23.95 -8.62
C GLY A 153 5.69 -23.22 -9.72
N ARG A 154 6.46 -23.99 -10.49
CA ARG A 154 7.30 -23.43 -11.55
C ARG A 154 6.44 -22.73 -12.59
N GLU A 155 6.87 -21.54 -13.00
CA GLU A 155 6.24 -20.77 -14.06
C GLU A 155 6.01 -21.63 -15.32
N GLY A 156 4.87 -21.39 -15.98
CA GLY A 156 4.48 -22.07 -17.21
C GLY A 156 3.83 -23.45 -17.01
N THR A 157 3.85 -24.01 -15.80
CA THR A 157 3.13 -25.25 -15.47
C THR A 157 1.65 -24.97 -15.19
N SER A 158 0.76 -25.93 -15.43
CA SER A 158 -0.67 -25.79 -15.11
C SER A 158 -1.02 -26.55 -13.82
N ILE A 159 -2.10 -26.13 -13.18
CA ILE A 159 -2.78 -26.85 -12.09
C ILE A 159 -4.27 -26.88 -12.39
N GLN A 160 -4.91 -28.01 -12.09
CA GLN A 160 -6.36 -28.12 -12.17
C GLN A 160 -6.99 -27.81 -10.82
N LEU A 161 -7.88 -26.83 -10.78
CA LEU A 161 -8.64 -26.44 -9.59
C LEU A 161 -10.09 -26.89 -9.75
N THR A 162 -10.64 -27.56 -8.74
CA THR A 162 -12.09 -27.80 -8.67
C THR A 162 -12.74 -26.73 -7.80
N ILE A 163 -13.57 -25.91 -8.42
CA ILE A 163 -14.20 -24.73 -7.82
C ILE A 163 -15.65 -25.01 -7.48
N PHE A 164 -16.03 -24.74 -6.24
CA PHE A 164 -17.42 -24.58 -5.81
C PHE A 164 -17.75 -23.09 -5.74
N ARG A 165 -18.70 -22.62 -6.56
CA ARG A 165 -19.13 -21.22 -6.60
C ARG A 165 -20.53 -21.10 -6.00
N PRO A 166 -20.72 -20.34 -4.91
CA PRO A 166 -22.05 -20.09 -4.35
C PRO A 166 -23.03 -19.58 -5.41
N GLY A 167 -24.21 -20.19 -5.49
CA GLY A 167 -25.22 -19.89 -6.51
C GLY A 167 -25.11 -20.71 -7.81
N ARG A 168 -24.16 -21.64 -7.91
CA ARG A 168 -24.15 -22.73 -8.91
C ARG A 168 -24.47 -24.07 -8.24
N ASP A 169 -25.15 -24.94 -8.98
CA ASP A 169 -25.60 -26.25 -8.49
C ASP A 169 -24.47 -27.28 -8.41
N GLU A 170 -23.47 -27.20 -9.29
CA GLU A 170 -22.37 -28.17 -9.37
C GLU A 170 -20.98 -27.49 -9.37
N PRO A 171 -19.98 -28.08 -8.68
CA PRO A 171 -18.58 -27.69 -8.83
C PRO A 171 -18.09 -27.88 -10.26
N PHE A 172 -17.08 -27.12 -10.67
CA PHE A 172 -16.50 -27.21 -12.00
C PHE A 172 -14.99 -27.04 -11.96
N ASP A 173 -14.31 -27.63 -12.95
CA ASP A 173 -12.86 -27.58 -13.03
C ASP A 173 -12.37 -26.42 -13.88
N LEU A 174 -11.32 -25.75 -13.41
CA LEU A 174 -10.57 -24.75 -14.14
C LEU A 174 -9.09 -25.15 -14.20
N SER A 175 -8.52 -25.16 -15.40
CA SER A 175 -7.07 -25.31 -15.58
C SER A 175 -6.43 -23.92 -15.55
N VAL A 176 -5.62 -23.65 -14.53
CA VAL A 176 -4.92 -22.37 -14.39
C VAL A 176 -3.44 -22.58 -14.67
N LYS A 177 -2.88 -21.76 -15.56
CA LYS A 177 -1.44 -21.77 -15.87
C LYS A 177 -0.72 -20.89 -14.86
N ARG A 178 0.26 -21.44 -14.13
CA ARG A 178 1.11 -20.66 -13.23
C ARG A 178 1.92 -19.64 -14.02
N GLY A 179 1.91 -18.42 -13.56
CA GLY A 179 2.67 -17.31 -14.14
C GLY A 179 3.37 -16.52 -13.06
N VAL A 180 4.36 -15.74 -13.48
CA VAL A 180 4.68 -14.50 -12.77
C VAL A 180 3.51 -13.57 -13.03
N ILE A 181 2.95 -13.04 -11.95
CA ILE A 181 2.04 -11.91 -12.08
C ILE A 181 2.94 -10.72 -12.00
N GLU A 182 3.20 -10.14 -13.15
CA GLU A 182 3.68 -8.77 -13.21
C GLU A 182 2.48 -7.94 -12.75
N LEU A 183 2.46 -7.64 -11.46
CA LEU A 183 1.78 -6.43 -11.03
C LEU A 183 2.50 -5.35 -11.83
N GLU A 184 1.76 -4.57 -12.62
CA GLU A 184 2.29 -3.41 -13.32
C GLU A 184 2.05 -2.22 -12.38
N PRO A 185 2.91 -2.02 -11.35
CA PRO A 185 2.71 -0.93 -10.41
C PRO A 185 2.85 0.41 -11.11
N VAL A 186 3.55 0.44 -12.24
CA VAL A 186 3.77 1.61 -13.09
C VAL A 186 3.38 1.27 -14.53
N THR A 187 2.47 2.06 -15.10
CA THR A 187 2.13 2.05 -16.52
C THR A 187 2.21 3.47 -17.07
N TRP A 188 2.32 3.63 -18.39
CA TRP A 188 2.45 4.96 -18.97
C TRP A 188 1.80 5.07 -20.35
N GLU A 189 1.39 6.29 -20.68
CA GLU A 189 0.85 6.65 -21.99
C GLU A 189 1.42 7.99 -22.46
N LEU A 190 1.58 8.16 -23.78
CA LEU A 190 1.95 9.42 -24.39
C LEU A 190 0.75 10.02 -25.14
N HIS A 191 0.27 11.15 -24.64
CA HIS A 191 -0.90 11.85 -25.18
C HIS A 191 -0.51 12.86 -26.27
N GLU A 192 -1.50 13.25 -27.09
CA GLU A 192 -1.33 14.28 -28.11
C GLU A 192 -0.74 15.58 -27.52
N GLY A 193 0.23 16.16 -28.23
CA GLY A 193 1.00 17.32 -27.76
C GLY A 193 2.21 16.95 -26.91
N ASN A 194 2.71 15.70 -27.02
CA ASN A 194 3.84 15.17 -26.25
C ASN A 194 3.69 15.36 -24.74
N ILE A 195 2.51 15.05 -24.20
CA ILE A 195 2.28 15.08 -22.75
C ILE A 195 2.28 13.65 -22.23
N GLY A 196 3.18 13.39 -21.30
CA GLY A 196 3.27 12.09 -20.64
C GLY A 196 2.19 11.90 -19.59
N GLN A 197 1.69 10.68 -19.46
CA GLN A 197 0.98 10.21 -18.28
C GLN A 197 1.72 9.00 -17.71
N ILE A 198 2.04 9.03 -16.42
CA ILE A 198 2.56 7.88 -15.68
C ILE A 198 1.55 7.57 -14.60
N MET A 199 1.02 6.35 -14.61
CA MET A 199 0.06 5.84 -13.65
C MET A 199 0.79 4.95 -12.67
N VAL A 200 0.70 5.27 -11.38
CA VAL A 200 1.25 4.43 -10.30
C VAL A 200 0.09 3.84 -9.53
N ASN A 201 -0.08 2.52 -9.60
CA ASN A 201 -1.22 1.79 -9.04
C ASN A 201 -0.97 1.34 -7.58
N GLU A 202 0.28 1.07 -7.23
CA GLU A 202 0.72 0.70 -5.89
C GLU A 202 2.19 1.06 -5.70
N PHE A 203 2.64 1.19 -4.45
CA PHE A 203 4.05 1.41 -4.10
C PHE A 203 4.73 0.09 -3.70
N SER A 204 4.87 -0.83 -4.64
CA SER A 204 5.70 -2.03 -4.49
C SER A 204 7.18 -1.70 -4.65
N ARG A 205 8.07 -2.66 -4.34
CA ARG A 205 9.50 -2.58 -4.64
C ARG A 205 9.75 -2.11 -6.08
N ASP A 206 10.77 -1.28 -6.25
CA ASP A 206 11.32 -0.79 -7.52
C ASP A 206 10.46 0.26 -8.27
N VAL A 207 9.33 0.72 -7.71
CA VAL A 207 8.48 1.75 -8.32
C VAL A 207 9.26 3.02 -8.68
N GLY A 208 10.20 3.47 -7.85
CA GLY A 208 11.05 4.61 -8.20
C GLY A 208 11.85 4.38 -9.49
N SER A 209 12.45 3.20 -9.66
CA SER A 209 13.17 2.85 -10.89
C SER A 209 12.25 2.58 -12.08
N ASP A 210 11.05 2.06 -11.84
CA ASP A 210 10.07 1.79 -12.89
C ASP A 210 9.53 3.09 -13.48
N VAL A 211 9.25 4.10 -12.65
CA VAL A 211 8.89 5.44 -13.13
C VAL A 211 10.03 6.10 -13.89
N PHE A 212 11.29 5.94 -13.43
CA PHE A 212 12.45 6.42 -14.18
C PHE A 212 12.53 5.78 -15.57
N THR A 213 12.32 4.46 -15.64
CA THR A 213 12.37 3.70 -16.90
C THR A 213 11.23 4.12 -17.82
N ALA A 214 10.00 4.20 -17.31
CA ALA A 214 8.84 4.69 -18.04
C ALA A 214 9.07 6.09 -18.62
N TRP A 215 9.73 6.98 -17.87
CA TRP A 215 10.10 8.31 -18.36
C TRP A 215 11.12 8.26 -19.52
N GLU A 216 12.15 7.42 -19.43
CA GLU A 216 13.13 7.27 -20.52
C GLU A 216 12.51 6.67 -21.78
N GLU A 217 11.65 5.66 -21.64
CA GLU A 217 10.91 5.05 -22.75
C GLU A 217 9.97 6.06 -23.42
N MET A 218 9.21 6.80 -22.62
CA MET A 218 8.30 7.83 -23.10
C MET A 218 9.05 8.95 -23.84
N LYS A 219 10.23 9.37 -23.36
CA LYS A 219 11.09 10.33 -24.09
C LYS A 219 11.58 9.78 -25.42
N ALA A 220 11.84 8.48 -25.51
CA ALA A 220 12.29 7.85 -26.75
C ALA A 220 11.15 7.75 -27.78
N GLU A 221 9.91 7.57 -27.34
CA GLU A 221 8.73 7.53 -28.20
C GLU A 221 8.23 8.92 -28.63
N ALA A 222 8.47 9.94 -27.80
CA ALA A 222 8.00 11.28 -28.06
C ALA A 222 8.52 11.87 -29.38
N THR A 223 7.62 12.53 -30.12
CA THR A 223 7.96 13.27 -31.33
C THR A 223 8.57 14.63 -30.99
N GLY A 224 9.80 14.62 -30.50
CA GLY A 224 10.48 15.81 -29.98
C GLY A 224 10.62 15.77 -28.45
N ARG A 225 10.45 16.91 -27.79
CA ARG A 225 10.48 16.95 -26.32
C ARG A 225 9.10 16.70 -25.75
N ILE A 226 9.06 16.09 -24.57
CA ILE A 226 7.87 16.07 -23.71
C ILE A 226 7.61 17.50 -23.23
N ASP A 227 6.35 17.94 -23.32
CA ASP A 227 5.93 19.31 -22.98
C ASP A 227 5.20 19.39 -21.62
N GLY A 228 4.89 18.26 -20.99
CA GLY A 228 4.33 18.16 -19.64
C GLY A 228 4.17 16.72 -19.16
N LEU A 229 3.94 16.54 -17.86
CA LEU A 229 3.75 15.23 -17.23
C LEU A 229 2.52 15.24 -16.32
N VAL A 230 1.70 14.20 -16.44
CA VAL A 230 0.67 13.84 -15.46
C VAL A 230 1.18 12.63 -14.68
N LEU A 231 1.33 12.78 -13.37
CA LEU A 231 1.57 11.66 -12.45
C LEU A 231 0.22 11.28 -11.81
N ASP A 232 -0.32 10.13 -12.18
CA ASP A 232 -1.63 9.68 -11.75
C ASP A 232 -1.51 8.72 -10.56
N LEU A 233 -1.99 9.17 -9.40
CA LEU A 233 -2.00 8.44 -8.14
C LEU A 233 -3.43 8.14 -7.66
N ARG A 234 -4.43 8.33 -8.53
CA ARG A 234 -5.83 8.05 -8.21
C ARG A 234 -6.01 6.57 -7.89
N SER A 235 -6.86 6.29 -6.90
CA SER A 235 -7.17 4.94 -6.43
C SER A 235 -5.97 4.11 -5.96
N ASN A 236 -4.81 4.74 -5.71
CA ASN A 236 -3.60 4.09 -5.20
C ASN A 236 -3.56 4.15 -3.66
N PRO A 237 -3.72 3.02 -2.95
CA PRO A 237 -3.78 2.97 -1.48
C PRO A 237 -2.41 3.16 -0.80
N GLY A 238 -1.35 3.38 -1.58
CA GLY A 238 0.01 3.57 -1.12
C GLY A 238 0.84 2.28 -1.20
N GLY A 239 1.66 2.04 -0.17
CA GLY A 239 2.59 0.93 -0.12
C GLY A 239 3.87 1.33 0.61
N SER A 240 5.02 0.97 0.04
CA SER A 240 6.34 1.23 0.60
C SER A 240 6.63 2.73 0.73
N LEU A 241 7.06 3.14 1.92
CA LEU A 241 7.52 4.50 2.18
C LEU A 241 8.79 4.82 1.39
N ASP A 242 9.73 3.88 1.33
CA ASP A 242 11.02 4.11 0.67
C ASP A 242 10.81 4.35 -0.83
N GLU A 243 9.79 3.72 -1.42
CA GLU A 243 9.40 3.93 -2.81
C GLU A 243 8.66 5.26 -3.02
N ALA A 244 7.89 5.72 -2.04
CA ALA A 244 7.33 7.08 -2.05
C ALA A 244 8.43 8.15 -2.05
N VAL A 245 9.49 7.91 -1.25
CA VAL A 245 10.67 8.76 -1.20
C VAL A 245 11.40 8.71 -2.55
N ALA A 246 11.68 7.52 -3.07
CA ALA A 246 12.35 7.33 -4.35
C ALA A 246 11.61 8.01 -5.51
N LEU A 247 10.28 7.84 -5.59
CA LEU A 247 9.44 8.48 -6.61
C LEU A 247 9.45 10.01 -6.49
N SER A 248 9.33 10.55 -5.27
CA SER A 248 9.39 12.00 -5.05
C SER A 248 10.76 12.56 -5.44
N ASP A 249 11.82 11.80 -5.16
CA ASP A 249 13.21 12.18 -5.40
C ASP A 249 13.56 12.33 -6.88
N LEU A 250 12.81 11.67 -7.77
CA LEU A 250 12.97 11.83 -9.23
C LEU A 250 12.71 13.26 -9.71
N PHE A 251 11.90 14.03 -8.98
CA PHE A 251 11.39 15.33 -9.44
C PHE A 251 11.86 16.50 -8.57
N LEU A 252 12.58 16.23 -7.47
CA LEU A 252 13.00 17.24 -6.49
C LEU A 252 14.53 17.32 -6.45
N THR A 253 15.06 18.54 -6.55
CA THR A 253 16.52 18.78 -6.53
C THR A 253 17.05 19.17 -5.16
N GLU A 254 16.18 19.45 -4.19
CA GLU A 254 16.56 19.78 -2.81
C GLU A 254 15.37 19.72 -1.85
N GLY A 255 15.68 19.77 -0.55
CA GLY A 255 14.69 19.90 0.51
C GLY A 255 14.14 18.58 1.06
N ARG A 256 13.26 18.69 2.05
CA ARG A 256 12.62 17.55 2.73
C ARG A 256 11.57 16.93 1.81
N ILE A 257 11.50 15.61 1.70
CA ILE A 257 10.38 14.90 1.07
C ILE A 257 9.33 14.57 2.13
N VAL A 258 9.74 13.91 3.21
CA VAL A 258 8.84 13.51 4.30
C VAL A 258 9.61 13.39 5.60
N SER A 259 8.94 13.64 6.73
CA SER A 259 9.49 13.34 8.05
C SER A 259 8.59 12.39 8.81
N GLN A 260 9.18 11.41 9.49
CA GLN A 260 8.52 10.55 10.45
C GLN A 260 8.79 11.03 11.86
N ARG A 261 7.77 11.02 12.72
CA ARG A 261 7.91 11.29 14.15
C ARG A 261 7.35 10.11 14.94
N GLY A 262 8.26 9.42 15.62
CA GLY A 262 7.94 8.33 16.53
C GLY A 262 7.59 8.83 17.92
N ARG A 263 7.42 7.88 18.86
CA ARG A 263 7.07 8.20 20.25
C ARG A 263 8.24 8.82 21.00
N ALA A 264 9.47 8.37 20.75
CA ALA A 264 10.66 8.95 21.34
C ALA A 264 11.33 9.94 20.38
N ARG A 265 11.94 11.01 20.90
CA ARG A 265 12.62 12.02 20.08
C ARG A 265 13.74 11.45 19.19
N GLY A 266 14.37 10.35 19.60
CA GLY A 266 15.39 9.64 18.82
C GLY A 266 14.83 8.78 17.68
N GLU A 267 13.50 8.63 17.59
CA GLU A 267 12.79 7.87 16.55
C GLU A 267 12.29 8.79 15.42
N ASN A 268 12.65 10.08 15.44
CA ASN A 268 12.31 10.99 14.36
C ASN A 268 13.25 10.78 13.18
N ILE A 269 12.70 10.47 12.01
CA ILE A 269 13.44 10.21 10.77
C ILE A 269 13.08 11.26 9.73
N ALA A 270 14.07 11.62 8.93
CA ALA A 270 14.05 12.63 7.91
C ALA A 270 14.42 12.01 6.57
N TYR A 271 13.61 12.24 5.53
CA TYR A 271 13.92 11.82 4.16
C TYR A 271 14.01 13.06 3.30
N ASP A 272 15.23 13.37 2.85
CA ASP A 272 15.50 14.53 2.01
C ASP A 272 15.65 14.10 0.55
N ALA A 273 15.41 15.03 -0.38
CA ALA A 273 15.69 14.84 -1.79
C ALA A 273 17.21 14.69 -2.03
N GLU A 274 17.58 14.32 -3.25
CA GLU A 274 18.94 14.04 -3.68
C GLU A 274 19.56 12.88 -2.86
N THR A 275 18.79 11.82 -2.56
CA THR A 275 19.27 10.67 -1.75
C THR A 275 19.26 9.34 -2.51
N VAL A 276 18.27 9.12 -3.36
CA VAL A 276 18.11 7.95 -4.24
C VAL A 276 18.46 8.31 -5.68
N PHE A 277 17.85 9.37 -6.20
CA PHE A 277 18.07 9.88 -7.55
C PHE A 277 18.73 11.27 -7.50
N ARG A 278 19.24 11.72 -8.64
CA ARG A 278 19.96 12.99 -8.78
C ARG A 278 19.30 13.84 -9.86
N GLY A 279 19.04 15.10 -9.53
CA GLY A 279 18.37 16.06 -10.41
C GLY A 279 16.87 15.83 -10.53
N ASP A 280 16.24 16.67 -11.35
CA ASP A 280 14.85 16.50 -11.78
C ASP A 280 14.85 15.85 -13.16
N ILE A 281 14.35 14.62 -13.25
CA ILE A 281 14.32 13.84 -14.51
C ILE A 281 13.47 14.53 -15.58
N ALA A 282 12.47 15.30 -15.15
CA ALA A 282 11.59 16.06 -16.01
C ALA A 282 12.09 17.50 -16.25
N GLY A 283 13.25 17.88 -15.73
CA GLY A 283 13.95 19.13 -16.09
C GLY A 283 13.12 20.40 -15.89
N GLY A 284 12.25 20.44 -14.87
CA GLY A 284 11.36 21.56 -14.59
C GLY A 284 10.14 21.66 -15.50
N LEU A 285 9.82 20.61 -16.28
CA LEU A 285 8.60 20.58 -17.09
C LEU A 285 7.34 20.73 -16.21
N PRO A 286 6.29 21.40 -16.71
CA PRO A 286 5.02 21.49 -16.02
C PRO A 286 4.48 20.10 -15.68
N MET A 287 4.08 19.92 -14.41
CA MET A 287 3.60 18.64 -13.90
C MET A 287 2.29 18.81 -13.14
N VAL A 288 1.38 17.87 -13.33
CA VAL A 288 0.15 17.70 -12.54
C VAL A 288 0.21 16.37 -11.83
N VAL A 289 -0.16 16.33 -10.56
CA VAL A 289 -0.40 15.08 -9.82
C VAL A 289 -1.91 14.90 -9.67
N LEU A 290 -2.45 13.79 -10.17
CA LEU A 290 -3.86 13.45 -9.99
C LEU A 290 -4.04 12.62 -8.72
N ILE A 291 -4.98 13.02 -7.86
CA ILE A 291 -5.35 12.31 -6.64
C ILE A 291 -6.86 12.19 -6.51
N ASP A 292 -7.30 11.20 -5.74
CA ASP A 292 -8.70 11.01 -5.36
C ASP A 292 -8.81 10.44 -3.94
N ALA A 293 -10.05 10.14 -3.56
CA ALA A 293 -10.44 9.46 -2.34
C ALA A 293 -9.66 8.17 -1.98
N GLY A 294 -9.15 7.46 -2.99
CA GLY A 294 -8.38 6.22 -2.83
C GLY A 294 -6.87 6.45 -2.75
N SER A 295 -6.38 7.64 -3.09
CA SER A 295 -4.99 8.03 -2.88
C SER A 295 -4.68 8.07 -1.38
N ALA A 296 -3.83 7.17 -0.90
CA ALA A 296 -3.52 7.07 0.54
C ALA A 296 -2.01 6.84 0.80
N SER A 297 -1.57 7.19 2.01
CA SER A 297 -0.25 6.82 2.54
C SER A 297 0.90 7.28 1.63
N ALA A 298 1.60 6.36 0.95
CA ALA A 298 2.70 6.68 0.05
C ALA A 298 2.29 7.66 -1.07
N SER A 299 1.08 7.51 -1.63
CA SER A 299 0.52 8.44 -2.62
C SER A 299 0.42 9.87 -2.08
N GLU A 300 0.02 10.01 -0.82
CA GLU A 300 -0.14 11.31 -0.14
C GLU A 300 1.20 11.94 0.20
N ILE A 301 2.22 11.12 0.48
CA ILE A 301 3.60 11.58 0.65
C ILE A 301 4.12 12.19 -0.65
N VAL A 302 3.93 11.51 -1.78
CA VAL A 302 4.38 12.02 -3.09
C VAL A 302 3.61 13.29 -3.47
N ALA A 303 2.28 13.28 -3.37
CA ALA A 303 1.46 14.45 -3.65
C ALA A 303 1.84 15.64 -2.76
N GLY A 304 1.91 15.44 -1.44
CA GLY A 304 2.27 16.49 -0.48
C GLY A 304 3.69 17.01 -0.65
N ALA A 305 4.67 16.15 -0.95
CA ALA A 305 6.05 16.58 -1.20
C ALA A 305 6.14 17.46 -2.45
N LEU A 306 5.55 17.02 -3.56
CA LEU A 306 5.59 17.75 -4.83
C LEU A 306 4.78 19.05 -4.76
N GLN A 307 3.68 19.07 -3.99
CA GLN A 307 2.87 20.26 -3.74
C GLN A 307 3.59 21.29 -2.87
N ASP A 308 4.14 20.89 -1.72
CA ASP A 308 4.81 21.80 -0.79
C ASP A 308 6.06 22.46 -1.39
N HIS A 309 6.76 21.73 -2.26
CA HIS A 309 7.88 22.27 -3.05
C HIS A 309 7.44 23.12 -4.24
N ARG A 310 6.13 23.19 -4.52
CA ARG A 310 5.55 23.82 -5.72
C ARG A 310 6.14 23.25 -7.01
N ARG A 311 6.50 21.96 -6.99
CA ARG A 311 7.03 21.24 -8.15
C ARG A 311 5.91 20.79 -9.09
N ALA A 312 4.74 20.45 -8.54
CA ALA A 312 3.55 20.12 -9.32
C ALA A 312 2.30 20.78 -8.75
N VAL A 313 1.29 20.89 -9.61
CA VAL A 313 -0.07 21.22 -9.22
C VAL A 313 -0.79 19.92 -8.89
N VAL A 314 -1.34 19.81 -7.69
CA VAL A 314 -2.20 18.68 -7.30
C VAL A 314 -3.63 18.95 -7.75
N MET A 315 -4.25 17.97 -8.40
CA MET A 315 -5.56 18.09 -9.03
C MET A 315 -6.43 16.87 -8.76
N GLY A 316 -7.75 17.06 -8.71
CA GLY A 316 -8.72 15.97 -8.52
C GLY A 316 -9.54 16.18 -7.25
N GLU A 317 -9.61 15.17 -6.40
CA GLU A 317 -10.37 15.19 -5.15
C GLU A 317 -9.46 14.95 -3.95
N ARG A 318 -9.88 15.41 -2.77
CA ARG A 318 -9.09 15.25 -1.53
C ARG A 318 -8.82 13.78 -1.24
N SER A 319 -7.57 13.51 -0.85
CA SER A 319 -7.06 12.17 -0.60
C SER A 319 -7.63 11.52 0.68
N PHE A 320 -7.20 10.29 0.96
CA PHE A 320 -7.77 9.46 2.02
C PHE A 320 -7.53 9.96 3.46
N GLY A 321 -6.34 10.48 3.74
CA GLY A 321 -5.95 11.02 5.05
C GLY A 321 -5.15 10.08 5.94
N LYS A 322 -4.40 9.10 5.42
CA LYS A 322 -3.65 8.17 6.26
C LYS A 322 -2.24 8.70 6.51
N GLY A 323 -2.04 9.38 7.64
CA GLY A 323 -0.76 9.98 8.08
C GLY A 323 0.09 9.12 9.01
N SER A 324 -0.18 7.82 9.10
CA SER A 324 0.48 6.89 10.04
C SER A 324 1.45 5.93 9.34
N VAL A 325 2.52 5.57 10.04
CA VAL A 325 3.53 4.60 9.58
C VAL A 325 3.43 3.35 10.44
N GLN A 326 3.28 2.20 9.79
CA GLN A 326 3.30 0.90 10.45
C GLN A 326 4.69 0.25 10.32
N SER A 327 5.21 -0.25 11.44
CA SER A 327 6.38 -1.13 11.47
C SER A 327 5.93 -2.58 11.59
N LEU A 328 6.63 -3.47 10.89
CA LEU A 328 6.47 -4.91 11.03
C LEU A 328 7.46 -5.40 12.09
N LEU A 329 6.95 -5.89 13.22
CA LEU A 329 7.72 -6.37 14.36
C LEU A 329 7.61 -7.91 14.42
N PRO A 330 8.66 -8.66 14.01
CA PRO A 330 8.60 -10.12 13.98
C PRO A 330 8.33 -10.71 15.38
N LEU A 331 7.39 -11.66 15.46
CA LEU A 331 7.03 -12.39 16.67
C LEU A 331 7.37 -13.88 16.57
N GLY A 332 8.23 -14.25 15.63
CA GLY A 332 8.55 -15.64 15.33
C GLY A 332 9.05 -15.79 13.90
N ARG A 333 8.87 -16.99 13.34
CA ARG A 333 9.19 -17.27 11.92
C ARG A 333 8.02 -17.02 10.98
N ASP A 334 6.81 -17.05 11.52
CA ASP A 334 5.53 -17.21 10.83
C ASP A 334 4.50 -16.17 11.26
N ALA A 335 4.88 -15.27 12.18
CA ALA A 335 4.01 -14.21 12.68
C ALA A 335 4.77 -12.90 12.90
N ALA A 336 4.05 -11.79 12.73
CA ALA A 336 4.54 -10.45 12.97
C ALA A 336 3.43 -9.55 13.49
N LEU A 337 3.80 -8.59 14.33
CA LEU A 337 2.95 -7.50 14.74
C LEU A 337 3.16 -6.32 13.80
N LYS A 338 2.14 -5.98 13.02
CA LYS A 338 2.08 -4.71 12.29
C LYS A 338 1.56 -3.65 13.26
N LEU A 339 2.39 -2.68 13.61
CA LEU A 339 2.06 -1.69 14.64
C LEU A 339 2.31 -0.27 14.13
N THR A 340 1.38 0.64 14.39
CA THR A 340 1.65 2.07 14.17
C THR A 340 2.71 2.56 15.16
N THR A 341 3.86 2.97 14.64
CA THR A 341 5.02 3.39 15.44
C THR A 341 5.37 4.86 15.25
N ALA A 342 4.93 5.46 14.14
CA ALA A 342 5.20 6.86 13.83
C ALA A 342 4.04 7.49 13.04
N ARG A 343 4.05 8.82 13.01
CA ARG A 343 3.27 9.63 12.08
C ARG A 343 4.19 10.28 11.07
N TYR A 344 3.73 10.49 9.85
CA TYR A 344 4.48 11.25 8.87
C TYR A 344 3.91 12.65 8.64
N PHE A 345 4.78 13.55 8.19
CA PHE A 345 4.48 14.96 7.96
C PHE A 345 5.11 15.39 6.64
N THR A 346 4.35 16.19 5.88
CA THR A 346 4.80 16.80 4.62
C THR A 346 5.92 17.81 4.87
N PRO A 347 6.61 18.30 3.82
CA PRO A 347 7.72 19.25 3.97
C PRO A 347 7.35 20.56 4.69
N SER A 348 6.11 21.05 4.54
CA SER A 348 5.59 22.22 5.26
C SER A 348 5.32 21.95 6.75
N GLY A 349 5.43 20.69 7.19
CA GLY A 349 5.19 20.26 8.56
C GLY A 349 3.73 19.92 8.85
N HIS A 350 2.87 19.92 7.83
CA HIS A 350 1.47 19.49 7.93
C HIS A 350 1.37 17.97 8.15
N SER A 351 0.42 17.55 9.00
CA SER A 351 0.10 16.13 9.15
C SER A 351 -1.11 15.79 8.30
N VAL A 352 -0.91 14.82 7.42
CA VAL A 352 -1.95 14.29 6.52
C VAL A 352 -2.99 13.46 7.26
N GLN A 353 -2.67 12.99 8.49
CA GLN A 353 -3.54 12.14 9.29
C GLN A 353 -4.93 12.78 9.42
N GLU A 354 -5.97 11.99 9.17
CA GLU A 354 -7.41 12.34 9.17
C GLU A 354 -7.86 13.45 8.19
N GLY A 355 -6.93 14.18 7.55
CA GLY A 355 -7.23 15.35 6.72
C GLY A 355 -6.92 15.20 5.24
N GLY A 356 -5.97 14.33 4.89
CA GLY A 356 -5.56 14.14 3.51
C GLY A 356 -4.72 15.29 2.95
N ILE A 357 -4.52 15.24 1.65
CA ILE A 357 -3.92 16.27 0.80
C ILE A 357 -5.06 16.95 0.06
N ASP A 358 -5.20 18.25 0.28
CA ASP A 358 -6.14 19.08 -0.48
C ASP A 358 -5.56 19.38 -1.88
N PRO A 359 -6.31 19.14 -2.96
CA PRO A 359 -5.84 19.48 -4.29
C PRO A 359 -5.77 21.00 -4.48
N ASP A 360 -4.75 21.49 -5.17
CA ASP A 360 -4.66 22.91 -5.59
C ASP A 360 -5.81 23.29 -6.52
N ILE A 361 -6.24 22.34 -7.34
CA ILE A 361 -7.39 22.47 -8.25
C ILE A 361 -8.32 21.28 -8.04
N THR A 362 -9.41 21.50 -7.30
CA THR A 362 -10.48 20.51 -7.20
C THR A 362 -11.13 20.30 -8.57
N VAL A 363 -11.19 19.04 -9.02
CA VAL A 363 -11.84 18.61 -10.25
C VAL A 363 -12.66 17.36 -9.93
N PRO A 364 -14.01 17.41 -9.99
CA PRO A 364 -14.86 16.28 -9.63
C PRO A 364 -14.78 15.16 -10.68
N GLN A 365 -15.11 13.94 -10.27
CA GLN A 365 -15.37 12.86 -11.20
C GLN A 365 -16.74 13.04 -11.88
N LEU A 366 -16.75 13.33 -13.19
CA LEU A 366 -17.97 13.55 -13.98
C LEU A 366 -18.20 12.50 -15.07
N SER A 367 -17.14 11.86 -15.58
CA SER A 367 -17.26 10.98 -16.75
C SER A 367 -17.70 9.56 -16.39
N ASP A 368 -17.52 9.13 -15.13
CA ASP A 368 -18.05 7.86 -14.61
C ASP A 368 -19.03 8.12 -13.45
N PRO A 369 -20.36 8.08 -13.70
CA PRO A 369 -21.38 8.27 -12.67
C PRO A 369 -21.34 7.24 -11.54
N ASP A 370 -20.87 6.03 -11.80
CA ASP A 370 -20.81 4.97 -10.80
C ASP A 370 -19.58 5.14 -9.91
N LEU A 371 -18.43 5.52 -10.49
CA LEU A 371 -17.26 5.93 -9.72
C LEU A 371 -17.55 7.18 -8.89
N ALA A 372 -18.21 8.20 -9.46
CA ALA A 372 -18.62 9.39 -8.72
C ALA A 372 -19.55 9.07 -7.54
N LYS A 373 -20.49 8.13 -7.71
CA LYS A 373 -21.32 7.63 -6.60
C LYS A 373 -20.48 6.89 -5.56
N ARG A 374 -19.55 6.02 -5.97
CA ARG A 374 -18.67 5.29 -5.05
C ARG A 374 -17.80 6.24 -4.23
N ALA A 375 -17.22 7.25 -4.86
CA ALA A 375 -16.39 8.27 -4.20
C ALA A 375 -17.14 9.00 -3.08
N ARG A 376 -18.43 9.30 -3.26
CA ARG A 376 -19.30 9.92 -2.23
C ARG A 376 -19.54 9.03 -1.00
N PHE A 377 -19.40 7.72 -1.12
CA PHE A 377 -19.54 6.76 -0.02
C PHE A 377 -18.22 6.14 0.42
N GLN A 378 -17.10 6.59 -0.17
CA GLN A 378 -15.79 6.07 0.15
C GLN A 378 -15.35 6.61 1.51
N MET A 379 -15.12 5.70 2.45
CA MET A 379 -14.63 6.06 3.78
C MET A 379 -13.29 6.78 3.67
N ARG A 380 -13.10 7.79 4.51
CA ARG A 380 -11.82 8.45 4.78
C ARG A 380 -11.22 7.95 6.08
N GLU A 381 -9.96 8.31 6.34
CA GLU A 381 -9.31 7.98 7.61
C GLU A 381 -10.15 8.46 8.81
N SER A 382 -10.72 9.65 8.74
CA SER A 382 -11.58 10.23 9.80
C SER A 382 -12.90 9.47 10.02
N ASP A 383 -13.37 8.70 9.04
CA ASP A 383 -14.57 7.86 9.18
C ASP A 383 -14.25 6.52 9.86
N LEU A 384 -12.97 6.13 9.94
CA LEU A 384 -12.59 4.85 10.53
C LEU A 384 -12.78 4.87 12.04
N ARG A 385 -13.36 3.79 12.57
CA ARG A 385 -13.50 3.62 14.01
C ARG A 385 -12.12 3.50 14.66
N GLY A 386 -11.85 4.38 15.62
CA GLY A 386 -10.58 4.38 16.35
C GLY A 386 -9.40 4.93 15.55
N HIS A 387 -9.65 5.70 14.47
CA HIS A 387 -8.58 6.40 13.75
C HIS A 387 -7.74 7.26 14.69
N LEU A 388 -6.49 7.50 14.30
CA LEU A 388 -5.61 8.37 15.05
C LEU A 388 -6.00 9.81 14.81
N ILE A 389 -6.24 10.53 15.90
CA ILE A 389 -6.56 11.96 15.86
C ILE A 389 -5.29 12.76 15.57
N ASN A 390 -5.41 13.79 14.73
CA ASN A 390 -4.31 14.69 14.39
C ASN A 390 -3.89 15.50 15.63
N GLU A 391 -2.61 15.81 15.74
CA GLU A 391 -2.07 16.59 16.86
C GLU A 391 -2.57 18.04 16.84
N ILE A 392 -2.94 18.52 15.65
CA ILE A 392 -3.58 19.80 15.41
C ILE A 392 -4.95 19.45 14.84
N GLY A 393 -6.02 19.72 15.59
CA GLY A 393 -7.38 19.37 15.17
C GLY A 393 -7.70 19.91 13.79
N ILE A 394 -8.33 19.09 12.96
CA ILE A 394 -8.82 19.51 11.66
C ILE A 394 -10.02 20.43 11.88
N GLU A 395 -10.05 21.56 11.18
CA GLU A 395 -11.26 22.39 11.11
C GLU A 395 -12.31 21.66 10.27
N ASP A 396 -13.50 21.41 10.84
CA ASP A 396 -14.64 20.71 10.20
C ASP A 396 -15.00 21.29 8.81
N ASP A 397 -14.63 22.54 8.53
CA ASP A 397 -14.82 23.24 7.25
C ASP A 397 -14.15 22.55 6.05
N ALA A 398 -13.07 21.78 6.25
CA ALA A 398 -12.40 21.05 5.16
C ALA A 398 -13.22 19.84 4.69
N VAL A 399 -13.93 19.17 5.61
CA VAL A 399 -14.78 18.01 5.30
C VAL A 399 -16.06 18.44 4.58
N GLU A 400 -16.62 19.60 4.91
CA GLU A 400 -17.81 20.13 4.22
C GLU A 400 -17.55 20.61 2.79
N LYS A 401 -16.31 20.94 2.42
CA LYS A 401 -15.97 21.46 1.08
C LYS A 401 -16.03 20.39 -0.01
N ASP A 402 -15.63 19.15 0.30
CA ASP A 402 -15.63 18.04 -0.66
C ASP A 402 -17.02 17.71 -1.20
N ALA A 403 -18.08 17.96 -0.42
CA ALA A 403 -19.45 17.62 -0.79
C ALA A 403 -20.18 18.73 -1.57
N ARG A 404 -19.53 19.89 -1.80
CA ARG A 404 -20.17 21.03 -2.47
C ARG A 404 -19.90 20.99 -3.96
N ASP A 405 -20.97 20.97 -4.75
CA ASP A 405 -20.87 21.06 -6.20
C ASP A 405 -20.19 22.39 -6.61
N ASP A 406 -19.17 22.27 -7.45
CA ASP A 406 -18.45 23.44 -7.98
C ASP A 406 -19.16 23.96 -9.25
N PRO A 407 -19.62 25.22 -9.26
CA PRO A 407 -20.38 25.78 -10.38
C PRO A 407 -19.59 25.86 -11.70
N ARG A 408 -18.25 25.69 -11.68
CA ARG A 408 -17.40 25.61 -12.88
C ARG A 408 -17.65 24.34 -13.68
N PHE A 409 -18.18 23.29 -13.05
CA PHE A 409 -18.30 21.95 -13.61
C PHE A 409 -19.78 21.55 -13.71
N GLN A 410 -20.41 21.85 -14.84
CA GLN A 410 -21.85 21.60 -15.07
C GLN A 410 -22.14 20.54 -16.13
N GLN A 411 -21.09 19.99 -16.76
CA GLN A 411 -21.26 18.99 -17.80
C GLN A 411 -21.73 17.65 -17.20
N THR A 412 -22.64 17.00 -17.90
CA THR A 412 -23.10 15.64 -17.57
C THR A 412 -22.15 14.58 -18.14
N ALA A 413 -22.22 13.36 -17.62
CA ALA A 413 -21.44 12.24 -18.13
C ALA A 413 -21.77 11.96 -19.60
N GLU A 414 -23.06 12.04 -19.97
CA GLU A 414 -23.51 11.86 -21.36
C GLU A 414 -22.94 12.93 -22.30
N GLU A 415 -22.91 14.20 -21.88
CA GLU A 415 -22.30 15.28 -22.67
C GLU A 415 -20.79 15.12 -22.84
N LEU A 416 -20.10 14.55 -21.84
CA LEU A 416 -18.68 14.25 -21.90
C LEU A 416 -18.40 13.07 -22.84
N GLU A 417 -19.22 12.02 -22.79
CA GLU A 417 -19.15 10.88 -23.70
C GLU A 417 -19.38 11.32 -25.17
N GLU A 418 -20.36 12.20 -25.42
CA GLU A 418 -20.59 12.78 -26.75
C GLU A 418 -19.39 13.59 -27.28
N GLN A 419 -18.58 14.14 -26.37
CA GLN A 419 -17.33 14.86 -26.69
C GLN A 419 -16.12 13.92 -26.81
N GLY A 420 -16.29 12.62 -26.59
CA GLY A 420 -15.20 11.63 -26.57
C GLY A 420 -14.30 11.76 -25.34
N ILE A 421 -14.82 12.30 -24.23
CA ILE A 421 -14.08 12.46 -22.97
C ILE A 421 -14.44 11.31 -22.03
N GLU A 422 -13.58 10.29 -22.00
CA GLU A 422 -13.76 9.10 -21.15
C GLU A 422 -13.31 9.35 -19.69
N ASP A 423 -12.26 10.16 -19.50
CA ASP A 423 -11.76 10.56 -18.19
C ASP A 423 -11.70 12.08 -18.08
N PHE A 424 -12.65 12.65 -17.35
CA PHE A 424 -12.75 14.10 -17.21
C PHE A 424 -11.59 14.73 -16.45
N GLN A 425 -11.13 14.11 -15.36
CA GLN A 425 -10.04 14.64 -14.54
C GLN A 425 -8.72 14.62 -15.32
N LEU A 426 -8.41 13.51 -15.99
CA LEU A 426 -7.25 13.41 -16.87
C LEU A 426 -7.36 14.41 -18.02
N HIS A 427 -8.52 14.50 -18.69
CA HIS A 427 -8.73 15.46 -19.75
C HIS A 427 -8.45 16.89 -19.28
N TYR A 428 -8.97 17.27 -18.10
CA TYR A 428 -8.76 18.60 -17.54
C TYR A 428 -7.29 18.86 -17.19
N ALA A 429 -6.57 17.87 -16.66
CA ALA A 429 -5.13 17.94 -16.41
C ALA A 429 -4.33 18.14 -17.69
N LEU A 430 -4.60 17.35 -18.73
CA LEU A 430 -3.99 17.46 -20.06
C LEU A 430 -4.25 18.85 -20.67
N GLN A 431 -5.48 19.35 -20.60
CA GLN A 431 -5.81 20.69 -21.08
C GLN A 431 -5.09 21.79 -20.29
N THR A 432 -4.93 21.61 -18.98
CA THR A 432 -4.19 22.54 -18.12
C THR A 432 -2.73 22.61 -18.53
N LEU A 433 -2.07 21.46 -18.70
CA LEU A 433 -0.69 21.37 -19.18
C LEU A 433 -0.51 21.95 -20.59
N ARG A 434 -1.44 21.68 -21.51
CA ARG A 434 -1.43 22.29 -22.86
C ARG A 434 -1.46 23.80 -22.78
N ARG A 435 -2.26 24.38 -21.89
CA ARG A 435 -2.37 25.85 -21.75
C ARG A 435 -1.15 26.48 -21.09
N THR A 436 -0.43 25.74 -20.24
CA THR A 436 0.74 26.23 -19.49
C THR A 436 2.08 25.84 -20.12
N SER A 437 2.09 25.02 -21.17
CA SER A 437 3.32 24.68 -21.90
C SER A 437 4.04 25.95 -22.38
N PRO A 438 5.38 26.05 -22.21
CA PRO A 438 6.16 27.21 -22.61
C PRO A 438 5.95 27.64 -24.07
N MET A 439 5.66 26.71 -24.99
CA MET A 439 5.37 27.03 -26.39
C MET A 439 4.08 27.83 -26.55
N ASN A 440 3.04 27.51 -25.79
CA ASN A 440 1.74 28.19 -25.86
C ASN A 440 1.75 29.52 -25.10
N ILE A 441 2.50 29.63 -24.00
CA ILE A 441 2.70 30.92 -23.32
C ILE A 441 3.47 31.89 -24.25
N ALA A 442 4.52 31.42 -24.93
CA ALA A 442 5.26 32.23 -25.90
C ALA A 442 4.44 32.62 -27.14
N ALA A 443 3.50 31.78 -27.57
CA ALA A 443 2.58 32.07 -28.67
C ALA A 443 1.49 33.09 -28.31
N ARG A 444 1.04 33.13 -27.04
CA ARG A 444 0.06 34.11 -26.53
C ARG A 444 0.64 35.47 -26.16
N ALA A 445 1.97 35.56 -25.96
CA ALA A 445 2.68 36.81 -25.65
C ALA A 445 3.06 37.64 -26.90
N LYS A 446 2.70 37.15 -28.09
CA LYS A 446 2.76 37.89 -29.37
C LYS A 446 1.34 38.30 -29.76
#